data_AF-A0A941PRL2-F1
#
_entry.id   AF-A0A941PRL2-F1
#
_cell.length_a   1.000
_cell.length_b   1.000
_cell.length_c   1.000
_cell.angle_alpha   90.00
_cell.angle_beta   90.00
_cell.angle_gamma   90.00
#
_symmetry.space_group_name_H-M   'P 1'
#
loop_
_entity.id
_entity.type
_entity.pdbx_description
1 polymer ?
#
loop_
_entity_poly.entity_id
_entity_poly.type
_entity_poly.pdbx_seq_one_letter_code
_entity_poly.pdbx_strand_id
1 'polypeptide(L)'
;MRQSTVTEVARALGMSRRTAHRLRDGYWPRDARGILAYWESFKGRSASQVSSWFLRRVYPGGVVLHAGGHWSAHGLAVRVGQQLAVARSDGGLLAQTLELPAQRFELVPMEGAPA
;
A
#
# COMPACT_ATOMS: atom_id res chain seq x y z
N MET A 1 -4.09 -0.76 -21.09
CA MET A 1 -3.99 -1.78 -20.02
C MET A 1 -3.52 -3.09 -20.63
N ARG A 2 -2.43 -3.69 -20.13
CA ARG A 2 -2.02 -5.04 -20.56
C ARG A 2 -3.02 -6.04 -19.99
N GLN A 3 -3.54 -6.95 -20.82
CA GLN A 3 -4.39 -8.03 -20.31
C GLN A 3 -3.53 -9.01 -19.53
N SER A 4 -3.83 -9.19 -18.24
CA SER A 4 -3.17 -10.20 -17.41
C SER A 4 -3.67 -11.59 -17.76
N THR A 5 -2.76 -12.56 -17.82
CA THR A 5 -3.09 -13.96 -18.02
C THR A 5 -3.74 -14.56 -16.77
N VAL A 6 -4.52 -15.64 -16.93
CA VAL A 6 -5.15 -16.36 -15.79
C VAL A 6 -4.11 -16.82 -14.76
N THR A 7 -2.91 -17.19 -15.21
CA THR A 7 -1.81 -17.61 -14.34
C THR A 7 -1.29 -16.45 -13.47
N GLU A 8 -1.13 -15.26 -14.05
CA GLU A 8 -0.72 -14.07 -13.31
C GLU A 8 -1.77 -13.68 -12.27
N VAL A 9 -3.05 -13.72 -12.64
CA VAL A 9 -4.16 -13.46 -11.72
C VAL A 9 -4.19 -14.46 -10.58
N ALA A 10 -4.05 -15.76 -10.88
CA ALA A 10 -4.04 -16.81 -9.86
C ALA A 10 -2.91 -16.59 -8.83
N ARG A 11 -1.70 -16.27 -9.32
CA ARG A 11 -0.55 -15.97 -8.46
C ARG A 11 -0.79 -14.72 -7.62
N ALA A 12 -1.24 -13.63 -8.25
CA ALA A 12 -1.43 -12.34 -7.59
C ALA A 12 -2.52 -12.37 -6.50
N LEU A 13 -3.56 -13.18 -6.70
CA LEU A 13 -4.70 -13.29 -5.78
C LEU A 13 -4.56 -14.46 -4.79
N GLY A 14 -3.46 -15.21 -4.82
CA GLY A 14 -3.22 -16.36 -3.94
C GLY A 14 -4.25 -17.48 -4.10
N MET A 15 -4.74 -17.72 -5.32
CA MET A 15 -5.80 -18.71 -5.60
C MET A 15 -5.44 -19.68 -6.71
N SER A 16 -6.21 -20.76 -6.84
CA SER A 16 -6.01 -21.73 -7.93
C SER A 16 -6.29 -21.12 -9.31
N ARG A 17 -5.61 -21.63 -10.35
CA ARG A 17 -5.90 -21.26 -11.75
C ARG A 17 -7.35 -21.52 -12.15
N ARG A 18 -7.97 -22.58 -11.62
CA ARG A 18 -9.38 -22.89 -11.85
C ARG A 18 -10.30 -21.81 -11.26
N THR A 19 -10.00 -21.35 -10.04
CA THR A 19 -10.74 -20.26 -9.39
C THR A 19 -10.58 -18.95 -10.17
N ALA A 20 -9.37 -18.63 -10.63
CA ALA A 20 -9.12 -17.45 -11.45
C ALA A 20 -9.86 -17.51 -12.81
N HIS A 21 -9.92 -18.68 -13.45
CA HIS A 21 -10.70 -18.88 -14.68
C HIS A 21 -12.19 -18.67 -14.44
N ARG A 22 -12.74 -19.24 -13.35
CA ARG A 22 -14.13 -19.02 -12.95
C ARG A 22 -14.43 -17.55 -12.66
N LEU A 23 -13.52 -16.85 -12.00
CA LEU A 23 -13.64 -15.41 -11.74
C LEU A 23 -13.70 -14.60 -13.04
N ARG A 24 -12.85 -14.94 -14.03
CA ARG A 24 -12.89 -14.32 -15.36
C ARG A 24 -14.25 -14.50 -16.04
N ASP A 25 -14.87 -15.66 -15.84
CA ASP A 25 -16.18 -16.01 -16.40
C ASP A 25 -17.36 -15.50 -15.53
N GLY A 26 -17.11 -14.63 -14.54
CA GLY A 26 -18.14 -13.98 -13.72
C GLY A 26 -18.53 -14.70 -12.44
N TYR A 27 -17.91 -15.85 -12.13
CA TYR A 27 -18.20 -16.60 -10.91
C TYR A 27 -17.33 -16.16 -9.74
N TRP A 28 -17.96 -15.64 -8.70
CA TRP A 28 -17.29 -15.20 -7.49
C TRP A 28 -16.90 -16.37 -6.57
N PRO A 29 -15.66 -16.40 -6.05
CA PRO A 29 -15.24 -17.40 -5.07
C PRO A 29 -15.92 -17.14 -3.72
N ARG A 30 -16.09 -18.21 -2.94
CA ARG A 30 -16.64 -18.14 -1.57
C ARG A 30 -15.72 -17.35 -0.62
N ASP A 31 -14.42 -17.43 -0.83
CA ASP A 31 -13.43 -16.60 -0.15
C ASP A 31 -12.89 -15.52 -1.10
N ALA A 32 -13.22 -14.26 -0.82
CA ALA A 32 -12.85 -13.10 -1.62
C ALA A 32 -11.71 -12.27 -1.00
N ARG A 33 -11.12 -12.72 0.12
CA ARG A 33 -10.11 -11.91 0.85
C ARG A 33 -8.90 -11.56 -0.02
N GLY A 34 -8.40 -12.50 -0.82
CA GLY A 34 -7.29 -12.25 -1.75
C GLY A 34 -7.63 -11.23 -2.83
N ILE A 35 -8.88 -11.21 -3.31
CA ILE A 35 -9.37 -10.22 -4.29
C ILE A 35 -9.38 -8.83 -3.66
N LEU A 36 -9.94 -8.71 -2.45
CA LEU A 36 -10.04 -7.44 -1.74
C LEU A 36 -8.65 -6.88 -1.38
N ALA A 37 -7.74 -7.72 -0.87
CA ALA A 37 -6.37 -7.32 -0.56
C ALA A 37 -5.61 -6.83 -1.81
N TYR A 38 -5.77 -7.54 -2.92
CA TYR A 38 -5.16 -7.14 -4.19
C TYR A 38 -5.78 -5.84 -4.72
N TRP A 39 -7.10 -5.66 -4.57
CA TRP A 39 -7.80 -4.43 -4.95
C TRP A 39 -7.35 -3.23 -4.13
N GLU A 40 -7.22 -3.35 -2.80
CA GLU A 40 -6.69 -2.29 -1.94
C GLU A 40 -5.25 -1.93 -2.33
N SER A 41 -4.42 -2.94 -2.61
CA SER A 41 -3.05 -2.73 -3.07
C SER A 41 -3.02 -2.06 -4.45
N PHE A 42 -3.91 -2.46 -5.37
CA PHE A 42 -4.02 -1.88 -6.70
C PHE A 42 -4.46 -0.41 -6.65
N LYS A 43 -5.49 -0.07 -5.85
CA LYS A 43 -5.86 1.33 -5.57
C LYS A 43 -4.69 2.10 -4.95
N GLY A 44 -3.97 1.47 -4.02
CA GLY A 44 -2.76 1.99 -3.40
C GLY A 44 -1.60 2.24 -4.37
N ARG A 45 -1.54 1.58 -5.53
CA ARG A 45 -0.52 1.82 -6.56
C ARG A 45 -1.00 2.71 -7.70
N SER A 46 -2.27 2.59 -8.06
CA SER A 46 -2.81 3.08 -9.33
C SER A 46 -3.73 4.29 -9.18
N ALA A 47 -4.18 4.61 -7.97
CA ALA A 47 -4.93 5.85 -7.75
C ALA A 47 -4.00 7.04 -8.00
N SER A 48 -4.09 7.66 -9.18
CA SER A 48 -3.57 9.00 -9.42
C SER A 48 -4.55 9.98 -8.78
N GLN A 49 -4.22 10.49 -7.60
CA GLN A 49 -4.81 11.71 -7.11
C GLN A 49 -3.72 12.62 -6.55
N VAL A 50 -3.47 13.67 -7.32
CA VAL A 50 -2.57 14.82 -7.13
C VAL A 50 -2.85 15.59 -5.81
N SER A 51 -3.76 15.11 -4.95
CA SER A 51 -4.19 15.83 -3.74
C SER A 51 -4.71 14.94 -2.61
N SER A 52 -4.25 13.69 -2.48
CA SER A 52 -4.72 12.80 -1.40
C SER A 52 -3.64 12.60 -0.32
N TRP A 53 -3.87 13.23 0.84
CA TRP A 53 -3.15 12.93 2.07
C TRP A 53 -3.83 11.74 2.76
N PHE A 54 -3.06 10.71 3.06
CA PHE A 54 -3.49 9.49 3.75
C PHE A 54 -3.01 9.50 5.18
N LEU A 55 -3.91 9.34 6.15
CA LEU A 55 -3.49 9.16 7.53
C LEU A 55 -2.84 7.79 7.74
N ARG A 56 -1.63 7.77 8.30
CA ARG A 56 -0.88 6.56 8.62
C ARG A 56 -0.26 6.65 10.00
N ARG A 57 -0.21 5.53 10.69
CA ARG A 57 0.45 5.39 11.98
C ARG A 57 1.94 5.10 11.78
N VAL A 58 2.77 5.66 12.65
CA VAL A 58 4.17 5.28 12.79
C VAL A 58 4.27 4.05 13.71
N TYR A 59 4.80 2.96 13.17
CA TYR A 59 5.06 1.70 13.86
C TYR A 59 6.47 1.71 14.49
N PRO A 60 6.76 0.78 15.43
CA PRO A 60 8.08 0.63 16.04
C PRO A 60 9.21 0.63 14.99
N GLY A 61 10.33 1.25 15.33
CA GLY A 61 11.45 1.47 14.40
C GLY A 61 11.26 2.64 13.44
N GLY A 62 10.18 3.42 13.57
CA GLY A 62 9.92 4.57 12.71
C GLY A 62 9.42 4.17 11.33
N VAL A 63 8.49 3.21 11.28
CA VAL A 63 8.02 2.60 10.02
C VAL A 63 6.60 3.04 9.72
N VAL A 64 6.32 3.35 8.46
CA VAL A 64 4.99 3.71 7.94
C VAL A 64 4.60 2.73 6.85
N LEU A 65 3.40 2.16 6.97
CA LEU A 65 2.85 1.26 5.96
C LEU A 65 2.05 2.05 4.92
N HIS A 66 2.41 1.93 3.64
CA HIS A 66 1.65 2.55 2.57
C HIS A 66 1.72 1.71 1.30
N ALA A 67 0.53 1.47 0.70
CA ALA A 67 0.37 0.70 -0.54
C ALA A 67 1.02 -0.70 -0.52
N GLY A 68 1.03 -1.35 0.64
CA GLY A 68 1.66 -2.67 0.83
C GLY A 68 3.19 -2.63 0.98
N GLY A 69 3.80 -1.43 1.01
CA GLY A 69 5.22 -1.23 1.27
C GLY A 69 5.50 -0.69 2.67
N HIS A 70 6.71 -0.94 3.15
CA HIS A 70 7.27 -0.37 4.36
C HIS A 70 8.14 0.84 4.00
N TRP A 71 7.91 1.94 4.70
CA TRP A 71 8.57 3.22 4.44
C TRP A 71 9.12 3.81 5.72
N SER A 72 10.24 4.51 5.65
CA SER A 72 10.83 5.19 6.82
C SER A 72 11.53 6.48 6.42
N ALA A 73 11.88 7.30 7.40
CA ALA A 73 12.69 8.49 7.25
C ALA A 73 13.53 8.72 8.50
N HIS A 74 14.61 9.49 8.35
CA HIS A 74 15.39 9.93 9.50
C HIS A 74 14.51 10.71 10.49
N GLY A 75 14.63 10.38 11.77
CA GLY A 75 13.83 11.02 12.83
C GLY A 75 12.40 10.50 12.98
N LEU A 76 11.94 9.52 12.18
CA LEU A 76 10.59 8.96 12.36
C LEU A 76 10.50 8.04 13.60
N ALA A 77 11.63 7.47 14.05
CA ALA A 77 11.69 6.56 15.20
C ALA A 77 11.26 7.22 16.52
N VAL A 78 11.42 8.55 16.68
CA VAL A 78 10.94 9.25 17.89
C VAL A 78 9.43 9.51 17.87
N ARG A 79 8.76 9.18 16.76
CA ARG A 79 7.33 9.47 16.52
C ARG A 79 6.47 8.21 16.56
N VAL A 80 6.98 7.11 17.10
CA VAL A 80 6.24 5.85 17.21
C VAL A 80 4.90 6.07 17.90
N GLY A 81 3.83 5.55 17.29
CA GLY A 81 2.46 5.71 17.75
C GLY A 81 1.73 6.95 17.22
N GLN A 82 2.44 7.95 16.70
CA GLN A 82 1.81 9.14 16.12
C GLN A 82 1.13 8.83 14.76
N GLN A 83 0.14 9.66 14.42
CA GLN A 83 -0.48 9.69 13.09
C GLN A 83 0.17 10.78 12.23
N LEU A 84 0.53 10.43 11.00
CA LEU A 84 1.09 11.32 9.99
C LEU A 84 0.17 11.36 8.77
N ALA A 85 0.06 12.53 8.16
CA ALA A 85 -0.51 12.66 6.83
C ALA A 85 0.57 12.27 5.81
N VAL A 86 0.30 11.30 4.94
CA VAL A 86 1.23 10.81 3.92
C VAL A 86 0.66 11.06 2.54
N ALA A 87 1.37 11.77 1.68
CA ALA A 87 1.01 11.97 0.28
C ALA A 87 2.02 11.28 -0.63
N ARG A 88 1.57 10.92 -1.84
CA ARG A 88 2.48 10.51 -2.91
C ARG A 88 3.09 11.76 -3.52
N SER A 89 4.40 11.71 -3.74
CA SER A 89 5.19 12.75 -4.43
C SER A 89 5.89 12.12 -5.64
N ASP A 90 6.44 12.93 -6.54
CA ASP A 90 7.20 12.43 -7.68
C ASP A 90 8.38 11.57 -7.21
N GLY A 91 8.26 10.25 -7.41
CA GLY A 91 9.29 9.27 -7.05
C GLY A 91 9.30 8.77 -5.61
N GLY A 92 8.35 9.17 -4.74
CA GLY A 92 8.37 8.75 -3.34
C GLY A 92 7.12 9.09 -2.54
N LEU A 93 7.25 9.04 -1.21
CA LEU A 93 6.20 9.46 -0.29
C LEU A 93 6.67 10.63 0.57
N LEU A 94 5.79 11.59 0.80
CA LEU A 94 5.99 12.70 1.71
C LEU A 94 5.08 12.50 2.93
N ALA A 95 5.65 12.42 4.12
CA ALA A 95 4.90 12.44 5.37
C ALA A 95 4.92 13.83 5.99
N GLN A 96 3.84 14.22 6.67
CA GLN A 96 3.70 15.46 7.41
C GLN A 96 3.08 15.17 8.78
N THR A 97 3.62 15.76 9.84
CA THR A 97 2.99 15.72 11.17
C THR A 97 1.69 16.51 11.18
N LEU A 98 0.76 16.09 12.05
CA LEU A 98 -0.49 16.81 12.27
C LEU A 98 -0.35 17.93 13.32
N GLU A 99 0.64 17.81 14.20
CA GLU A 99 0.97 18.83 15.20
C GLU A 99 1.65 20.05 14.56
N LEU A 100 1.40 21.22 15.13
CA LEU A 100 2.04 22.48 14.73
C LEU A 100 3.29 22.75 15.59
N PRO A 101 4.41 23.21 15.00
CA PRO A 101 4.61 23.41 13.56
C PRO A 101 4.72 22.08 12.81
N ALA A 102 4.07 22.02 11.64
CA ALA A 102 4.05 20.80 10.83
C ALA A 102 5.45 20.50 10.27
N GLN A 103 5.96 19.29 10.56
CA GLN A 103 7.23 18.80 10.06
C GLN A 103 7.01 17.83 8.92
N ARG A 104 7.82 17.94 7.87
CA ARG A 104 7.75 17.08 6.68
C ARG A 104 8.94 16.13 6.63
N PHE A 105 8.68 14.92 6.15
CA PHE A 105 9.66 13.85 6.00
C PHE A 105 9.50 13.21 4.63
N GLU A 106 10.57 13.19 3.85
CA GLU A 106 10.63 12.36 2.64
C GLU A 106 10.87 10.91 3.08
N LEU A 107 9.89 10.06 2.80
CA LEU A 107 9.97 8.65 3.15
C LEU A 107 10.64 7.88 2.03
N VAL A 108 11.57 7.02 2.41
CA VAL A 108 12.25 6.06 1.55
C VAL A 108 11.71 4.65 1.81
N PRO A 109 11.59 3.81 0.77
CA PRO A 109 11.19 2.43 0.95
C PRO A 109 12.25 1.67 1.77
N MET A 110 11.80 0.86 2.72
CA MET A 110 12.68 -0.06 3.44
C MET A 110 12.78 -1.35 2.63
N GLU A 111 13.97 -1.63 2.08
CA GLU A 111 14.23 -2.92 1.47
C GLU A 111 14.16 -4.02 2.55
N GLY A 112 13.32 -5.04 2.34
CA GLY A 112 13.36 -6.28 3.12
C GLY A 112 12.50 -6.38 4.39
N ALA A 113 11.56 -5.47 4.65
CA ALA A 113 10.64 -5.65 5.78
C ALA A 113 9.57 -6.73 5.47
N PRO A 114 9.40 -7.78 6.31
CA PRO A 114 8.48 -8.87 6.04
C PRO A 114 7.02 -8.38 6.01
N ALA A 115 6.27 -8.90 5.05
CA ALA A 115 4.83 -8.67 4.87
C ALA A 115 4.00 -9.29 5.99
#